data_AF-A0A7Z9WBA6-F1
#
_entry.id   AF-A0A7Z9WBA6-F1
#
_cell.length_a   1.000
_cell.length_b   1.000
_cell.length_c   1.000
_cell.angle_alpha   90.00
_cell.angle_beta   90.00
_cell.angle_gamma   90.00
#
_symmetry.space_group_name_H-M   'P 1'
#
loop_
_entity.id
_entity.type
_entity.pdbx_description
1 polymer ?
#
loop_
_entity_poly.entity_id
_entity_poly.type
_entity_poly.pdbx_seq_one_letter_code
_entity_poly.pdbx_strand_id
1 'polypeptide(L)'
;GWNGLRVKKPSRIFHGLSGDEKFYFVHSYHVVPEDPSVVLTTTDYGDEFVSAVEVDNVIATQFHPEKSSSPGLQMLKNFLEPPPQTVMPPRVLPRTRLAKRIIACLDVRTNDQGDLVVTKGDQYEVREKGEVRNLGKPVDLARRYYQEGADEITFLNITGFRDFPLQDLPMLEVLRRTSENVFVPLTIGGGIRDYTDKEGKSYSALEVASEYFRSGADKVSIGSDAVLIIERYLKEGAKRGTNAIEQIARVYGNQAVVISIDPKRTYVGSPSDVKHPVFETEIPGPQGERYCWFQCTIKGGREPRDLDATTLARLCEELGAGEILLNSIDRDGTSLGFDLELIMAVKQAVSIPVIASSGAGSPEHFLEVFRETDVESALAAGIFHRKEVPISEVKNFLKGRRGAARTMEHTTRRALARSAARRTTPAHAPASHLGRGCGRRPWPRSLPTRASSARGRSR
;
A
#
# COMPACT_ATOMS: atom_id res chain seq x y z
N GLY A 1 1.86 0.34 7.86
CA GLY A 1 0.64 -0.35 8.31
C GLY A 1 0.50 -0.34 9.83
N TRP A 2 -0.54 -0.99 10.36
CA TRP A 2 -0.92 -0.96 11.78
C TRP A 2 -0.34 -2.14 12.56
N ASN A 3 0.41 -1.89 13.63
CA ASN A 3 1.04 -2.94 14.44
C ASN A 3 0.98 -2.63 15.95
N GLY A 4 1.13 -3.65 16.79
CA GLY A 4 1.15 -3.49 18.25
C GLY A 4 2.52 -3.08 18.78
N LEU A 5 2.56 -2.80 20.08
CA LEU A 5 3.79 -2.48 20.82
C LEU A 5 4.09 -3.56 21.86
N ARG A 6 5.35 -3.98 21.95
CA ARG A 6 5.89 -4.77 23.05
C ARG A 6 6.55 -3.81 24.02
N VAL A 7 5.81 -3.42 25.05
CA VAL A 7 6.31 -2.49 26.07
C VAL A 7 7.41 -3.15 26.91
N LYS A 8 8.55 -2.47 27.05
CA LYS A 8 9.75 -2.98 27.75
C LYS A 8 9.93 -2.39 29.14
N LYS A 9 9.47 -1.16 29.36
CA LYS A 9 9.59 -0.44 30.64
C LYS A 9 8.38 0.48 30.85
N PRO A 10 8.03 0.84 32.10
CA PRO A 10 6.90 1.72 32.37
C PRO A 10 7.17 3.13 31.85
N SER A 11 6.11 3.82 31.42
CA SER A 11 6.20 5.21 30.95
C SER A 11 4.91 5.98 31.23
N ARG A 12 5.01 7.30 31.26
CA ARG A 12 3.86 8.20 31.42
C ARG A 12 2.93 8.15 30.22
N ILE A 13 3.47 7.91 29.02
CA ILE A 13 2.69 7.91 27.78
C ILE A 13 1.74 6.72 27.64
N PHE A 14 1.84 5.71 28.52
CA PHE A 14 1.00 4.51 28.50
C PHE A 14 -0.29 4.59 29.33
N HIS A 15 -0.55 5.70 30.01
CA HIS A 15 -1.80 5.87 30.76
C HIS A 15 -3.03 5.76 29.87
N GLY A 16 -4.03 5.00 30.34
CA GLY A 16 -5.26 4.75 29.59
C GLY A 16 -5.13 3.76 28.42
N LEU A 17 -3.94 3.21 28.17
CA LEU A 17 -3.76 2.13 27.20
C LEU A 17 -3.89 0.76 27.87
N SER A 18 -4.53 -0.17 27.17
CA SER A 18 -4.74 -1.54 27.63
C SER A 18 -3.60 -2.49 27.24
N GLY A 19 -2.85 -2.14 26.19
CA GLY A 19 -1.72 -2.90 25.64
C GLY A 19 -2.06 -3.79 24.44
N ASP A 20 -3.30 -3.77 23.95
CA ASP A 20 -3.72 -4.47 22.72
C ASP A 20 -3.95 -3.53 21.52
N GLU A 21 -3.75 -2.23 21.73
CA GLU A 21 -3.90 -1.20 20.71
C GLU A 21 -2.87 -1.37 19.59
N LYS A 22 -3.20 -0.80 18.44
CA LYS A 22 -2.30 -0.75 17.29
C LYS A 22 -1.99 0.70 16.93
N PHE A 23 -0.76 0.90 16.47
CA PHE A 23 -0.22 2.17 16.05
C PHE A 23 0.20 2.09 14.59
N TYR A 24 0.16 3.23 13.90
CA TYR A 24 0.47 3.32 12.49
C TYR A 24 1.97 3.57 12.25
N PHE A 25 2.61 2.62 11.58
CA PHE A 25 4.01 2.68 11.15
C PHE A 25 4.06 2.89 9.64
N VAL A 26 4.95 3.74 9.15
CA VAL A 26 5.14 3.97 7.71
C VAL A 26 6.59 4.33 7.41
N HIS A 27 7.45 3.31 7.32
CA HIS A 27 8.90 3.51 7.20
C HIS A 27 9.56 2.31 6.49
N SER A 28 10.73 2.56 5.89
CA SER A 28 11.60 1.51 5.32
C SER A 28 12.85 1.23 6.18
N TYR A 29 13.18 2.15 7.08
CA TYR A 29 14.34 2.08 7.98
C TYR A 29 13.86 2.18 9.42
N HIS A 30 14.59 1.58 10.37
CA HIS A 30 14.27 1.69 11.79
C HIS A 30 15.52 2.02 12.60
N VAL A 31 15.31 2.55 13.80
CA VAL A 31 16.40 2.84 14.75
C VAL A 31 16.98 1.55 15.35
N VAL A 32 18.30 1.54 15.56
CA VAL A 32 19.03 0.52 16.30
C VAL A 32 19.86 1.25 17.36
N PRO A 33 19.43 1.30 18.63
CA PRO A 33 20.13 2.05 19.66
C PRO A 33 21.39 1.32 20.12
N GLU A 34 22.45 2.08 20.42
CA GLU A 34 23.69 1.54 21.00
C GLU A 34 23.49 1.11 22.47
N ASP A 35 22.72 1.88 23.23
CA ASP A 35 22.33 1.55 24.60
C ASP A 35 20.92 0.92 24.63
N PRO A 36 20.78 -0.39 24.93
CA PRO A 36 19.48 -1.04 25.02
C PRO A 36 18.58 -0.51 26.14
N SER A 37 19.13 0.19 27.15
CA SER A 37 18.36 0.70 28.29
C SER A 37 17.35 1.78 27.90
N VAL A 38 17.58 2.46 26.77
CA VAL A 38 16.72 3.53 26.26
C VAL A 38 15.45 2.99 25.59
N VAL A 39 15.42 1.69 25.25
CA VAL A 39 14.31 1.08 24.51
C VAL A 39 13.04 1.12 25.36
N LEU A 40 12.02 1.81 24.84
CA LEU A 40 10.72 1.91 25.48
C LEU A 40 9.77 0.82 24.96
N THR A 41 9.68 0.67 23.64
CA THR A 41 8.90 -0.38 23.00
C THR A 41 9.64 -1.03 21.84
N THR A 42 9.31 -2.29 21.56
CA THR A 42 9.68 -2.97 20.32
C THR A 42 8.44 -3.46 19.58
N THR A 43 8.60 -3.82 18.31
CA THR A 43 7.53 -4.30 17.43
C THR A 43 8.10 -5.36 16.49
N ASP A 44 7.30 -6.37 16.14
CA ASP A 44 7.71 -7.43 15.21
C ASP A 44 7.20 -7.15 13.79
N TYR A 45 8.11 -7.14 12.80
CA TYR A 45 7.83 -7.10 11.36
C TYR A 45 8.97 -7.77 10.59
N GLY A 46 8.83 -9.06 10.29
CA GLY A 46 9.96 -9.92 9.93
C GLY A 46 10.80 -10.22 11.17
N ASP A 47 11.57 -9.23 11.61
CA ASP A 47 12.38 -9.21 12.83
C ASP A 47 11.80 -8.29 13.91
N GLU A 48 12.32 -8.37 15.14
CA GLU A 48 12.01 -7.43 16.21
C GLU A 48 12.80 -6.12 16.00
N PHE A 49 12.12 -4.97 16.00
CA PHE A 49 12.75 -3.66 15.90
C PHE A 49 12.28 -2.71 17.00
N VAL A 50 13.07 -1.68 17.30
CA VAL A 50 12.74 -0.65 18.30
C VAL A 50 11.70 0.30 17.73
N SER A 51 10.55 0.40 18.41
CA SER A 51 9.41 1.21 17.98
C SER A 51 9.21 2.49 18.79
N ALA A 52 9.84 2.60 19.96
CA ALA A 52 9.96 3.85 20.71
C ALA A 52 11.16 3.82 21.65
N VAL A 53 11.69 4.99 21.98
CA VAL A 53 12.77 5.20 22.96
C VAL A 53 12.37 6.27 23.97
N GLU A 54 12.93 6.17 25.17
CA GLU A 54 12.73 7.14 26.25
C GLU A 54 14.01 7.27 27.09
N VAL A 55 14.46 8.51 27.26
CA VAL A 55 15.57 8.92 28.14
C VAL A 55 15.18 10.21 28.83
N ASP A 56 15.11 10.19 30.16
CA ASP A 56 14.70 11.33 30.98
C ASP A 56 13.39 11.97 30.49
N ASN A 57 13.46 13.17 29.90
CA ASN A 57 12.31 13.91 29.37
C ASN A 57 12.17 13.80 27.84
N VAL A 58 12.98 12.98 27.18
CA VAL A 58 12.97 12.78 25.73
C VAL A 58 12.26 11.46 25.41
N ILE A 59 11.20 11.54 24.63
CA ILE A 59 10.47 10.38 24.09
C ILE A 59 10.41 10.53 22.58
N ALA A 60 10.69 9.46 21.85
CA ALA A 60 10.53 9.42 20.39
C ALA A 60 9.86 8.11 19.96
N THR A 61 8.96 8.19 18.98
CA THR A 61 8.23 7.06 18.42
C THR A 61 8.59 6.87 16.95
N GLN A 62 8.76 5.61 16.54
CA GLN A 62 8.94 5.24 15.13
C GLN A 62 7.60 5.23 14.37
N PHE A 63 6.51 5.00 15.10
CA PHE A 63 5.13 5.16 14.62
C PHE A 63 4.66 6.61 14.75
N HIS A 64 3.53 6.91 14.11
CA HIS A 64 2.90 8.23 14.08
C HIS A 64 1.67 8.27 15.01
N PRO A 65 1.76 8.80 16.24
CA PRO A 65 0.63 8.91 17.15
C PRO A 65 -0.55 9.69 16.54
N GLU A 66 -0.26 10.76 15.79
CA GLU A 66 -1.23 11.59 15.09
C GLU A 66 -1.99 10.87 13.97
N LYS A 67 -1.47 9.72 13.50
CA LYS A 67 -2.10 8.82 12.52
C LYS A 67 -2.55 7.49 13.12
N SER A 68 -2.53 7.37 14.45
CA SER A 68 -2.84 6.14 15.18
C SER A 68 -4.21 6.18 15.87
N SER A 69 -5.18 6.95 15.35
CA SER A 69 -6.54 7.07 15.88
C SER A 69 -6.54 7.43 17.38
N SER A 70 -7.57 7.02 18.13
CA SER A 70 -7.72 7.35 19.55
C SER A 70 -6.56 6.87 20.45
N PRO A 71 -5.93 5.68 20.26
CA PRO A 71 -4.73 5.32 21.04
C PRO A 71 -3.58 6.30 20.86
N GLY A 72 -3.36 6.77 19.63
CA GLY A 72 -2.33 7.75 19.33
C GLY A 72 -2.60 9.12 19.96
N LEU A 73 -3.85 9.59 19.88
CA LEU A 73 -4.27 10.83 20.57
C LEU A 73 -4.12 10.74 22.08
N GLN A 74 -4.47 9.59 22.68
CA GLN A 74 -4.25 9.36 24.12
C GLN A 74 -2.76 9.45 24.48
N MET A 75 -1.89 8.88 23.65
CA MET A 75 -0.44 8.94 23.84
C MET A 75 0.09 10.39 23.75
N LEU A 76 -0.36 11.17 22.77
CA LEU A 76 -0.02 12.59 22.65
C LEU A 76 -0.54 13.40 23.83
N LYS A 77 -1.78 13.14 24.28
CA LYS A 77 -2.32 13.77 25.49
C LYS A 77 -1.44 13.49 26.70
N ASN A 78 -1.07 12.24 26.91
CA ASN A 78 -0.18 11.86 28.03
C ASN A 78 1.22 12.47 27.92
N PHE A 79 1.69 12.79 26.71
CA PHE A 79 2.96 13.49 26.51
C PHE A 79 2.85 14.99 26.85
N LEU A 80 1.77 15.65 26.41
CA LEU A 80 1.52 17.08 26.64
C LEU A 80 1.06 17.40 28.08
N GLU A 81 0.32 16.48 28.68
CA GLU A 81 -0.24 16.56 30.03
C GLU A 81 0.26 15.35 30.84
N PRO A 82 1.55 15.31 31.25
CA PRO A 82 2.16 14.11 31.83
C PRO A 82 1.46 13.67 33.11
N PRO A 83 0.94 12.43 33.17
CA PRO A 83 0.46 11.85 34.42
C PRO A 83 1.57 11.79 35.47
N PRO A 84 1.24 11.84 36.77
CA PRO A 84 2.23 11.93 37.84
C PRO A 84 3.14 10.69 37.94
N GLN A 85 2.66 9.53 37.47
CA GLN A 85 3.32 8.24 37.62
C GLN A 85 3.51 7.56 36.26
N THR A 86 4.61 6.82 36.10
CA THR A 86 4.81 5.91 34.98
C THR A 86 4.00 4.63 35.18
N VAL A 87 3.43 4.07 34.12
CA VAL A 87 2.66 2.82 34.19
C VAL A 87 3.13 1.81 33.15
N MET A 88 2.94 0.53 33.45
CA MET A 88 2.89 -0.52 32.43
C MET A 88 1.44 -0.67 31.97
N PRO A 89 1.16 -0.87 30.67
CA PRO A 89 -0.17 -1.29 30.25
C PRO A 89 -0.56 -2.61 30.92
N PRO A 90 -1.87 -2.84 31.20
CA PRO A 90 -2.36 -4.08 31.79
C PRO A 90 -1.96 -5.35 31.04
N ARG A 91 -1.77 -5.26 29.72
CA ARG A 91 -1.31 -6.37 28.87
C ARG A 91 -0.01 -6.01 28.19
N VAL A 92 0.92 -6.96 28.16
CA VAL A 92 2.13 -6.87 27.33
C VAL A 92 2.12 -8.04 26.37
N LEU A 93 2.08 -7.73 25.07
CA LEU A 93 2.06 -8.77 24.04
C LEU A 93 3.42 -9.47 23.98
N PRO A 94 3.47 -10.81 23.95
CA PRO A 94 4.72 -11.54 23.77
C PRO A 94 5.28 -11.36 22.36
N ARG A 95 4.39 -11.15 21.38
CA ARG A 95 4.69 -10.89 19.97
C ARG A 95 3.61 -10.01 19.36
N THR A 96 3.97 -9.08 18.50
CA THR A 96 3.04 -8.25 17.74
C THR A 96 2.89 -8.78 16.31
N ARG A 97 1.82 -8.35 15.63
CA ARG A 97 1.55 -8.72 14.24
C ARG A 97 0.88 -7.57 13.50
N LEU A 98 1.37 -7.32 12.30
CA LEU A 98 0.75 -6.39 11.36
C LEU A 98 -0.74 -6.73 11.19
N ALA A 99 -1.60 -5.72 11.31
CA ALA A 99 -3.02 -5.84 11.05
C ALA A 99 -3.26 -6.01 9.55
N LYS A 100 -4.37 -6.67 9.20
CA LYS A 100 -4.92 -6.55 7.86
C LYS A 100 -5.69 -5.23 7.81
N ARG A 101 -5.33 -4.34 6.87
CA ARG A 101 -5.83 -2.96 6.79
C ARG A 101 -7.10 -2.90 5.94
N ILE A 102 -8.14 -2.26 6.45
CA ILE A 102 -9.37 -1.97 5.72
C ILE A 102 -9.34 -0.50 5.28
N ILE A 103 -9.25 -0.28 3.97
CA ILE A 103 -9.17 1.06 3.38
C ILE A 103 -10.54 1.46 2.85
N ALA A 104 -11.01 2.64 3.23
CA ALA A 104 -12.23 3.22 2.70
C ALA A 104 -11.89 4.24 1.61
N CYS A 105 -12.55 4.13 0.46
CA CYS A 105 -12.28 4.98 -0.69
C CYS A 105 -13.50 5.84 -1.05
N LEU A 106 -13.25 7.06 -1.49
CA LEU A 106 -14.26 7.97 -2.03
C LEU A 106 -13.79 8.67 -3.30
N ASP A 107 -14.66 8.67 -4.30
CA ASP A 107 -14.50 9.47 -5.51
C ASP A 107 -14.91 10.91 -5.20
N VAL A 108 -14.06 11.87 -5.55
CA VAL A 108 -14.41 13.29 -5.49
C VAL A 108 -14.48 13.83 -6.91
N ARG A 109 -15.65 14.39 -7.26
CA ARG A 109 -15.97 14.95 -8.58
C ARG A 109 -16.51 16.37 -8.43
N THR A 110 -16.54 17.09 -9.55
CA THR A 110 -17.16 18.41 -9.64
C THR A 110 -18.50 18.23 -10.34
N ASN A 111 -19.60 18.68 -9.73
CA ASN A 111 -20.91 18.68 -10.38
C ASN A 111 -21.03 19.85 -11.39
N ASP A 112 -22.14 19.92 -12.13
CA ASP A 112 -22.39 20.99 -13.12
C ASP A 112 -22.41 22.41 -12.52
N GLN A 113 -22.58 22.52 -11.20
CA GLN A 113 -22.58 23.79 -10.46
C GLN A 113 -21.20 24.17 -9.92
N GLY A 114 -20.18 23.33 -10.12
CA GLY A 114 -18.82 23.55 -9.62
C GLY A 114 -18.57 23.06 -8.19
N ASP A 115 -19.53 22.38 -7.55
CA ASP A 115 -19.37 21.82 -6.20
C ASP A 115 -18.59 20.52 -6.22
N LEU A 116 -17.80 20.30 -5.16
CA LEU A 116 -17.23 18.98 -4.91
C LEU A 116 -18.31 18.04 -4.37
N VAL A 117 -18.55 16.96 -5.08
CA VAL A 117 -19.50 15.92 -4.70
C VAL A 117 -18.78 14.58 -4.61
N VAL A 118 -19.28 13.73 -3.73
CA VAL A 118 -18.91 12.31 -3.74
C VAL A 118 -19.90 11.58 -4.61
N THR A 119 -19.45 11.05 -5.74
CA THR A 119 -20.30 10.23 -6.60
C THR A 119 -20.30 8.79 -6.14
N LYS A 120 -21.50 8.19 -6.15
CA LYS A 120 -21.67 6.74 -6.05
C LYS A 120 -21.02 6.10 -7.28
N GLY A 121 -20.31 5.00 -7.08
CA GLY A 121 -19.67 4.20 -8.13
C GLY A 121 -20.61 3.55 -9.14
N ASP A 122 -21.86 4.02 -9.26
CA ASP A 122 -22.80 3.75 -10.35
C ASP A 122 -23.80 4.92 -10.41
N GLN A 123 -24.15 5.33 -11.64
CA GLN A 123 -24.89 6.55 -12.00
C GLN A 123 -26.08 6.89 -11.10
N TYR A 124 -26.15 8.11 -10.53
CA TYR A 124 -27.38 8.91 -10.33
C TYR A 124 -27.05 10.36 -9.88
N GLU A 125 -27.81 11.32 -10.39
CA GLU A 125 -27.75 12.76 -10.07
C GLU A 125 -28.11 13.06 -8.60
N VAL A 126 -27.40 14.01 -7.98
CA VAL A 126 -27.74 14.54 -6.66
C VAL A 126 -27.96 16.05 -6.78
N ARG A 127 -29.23 16.48 -6.80
CA ARG A 127 -29.61 17.89 -6.65
C ARG A 127 -29.96 18.17 -5.20
N GLU A 128 -29.24 19.07 -4.56
CA GLU A 128 -29.70 19.79 -3.38
C GLU A 128 -29.53 21.29 -3.63
N LYS A 129 -30.56 22.06 -3.28
CA LYS A 129 -30.63 23.51 -3.50
C LYS A 129 -29.93 24.26 -2.35
N GLY A 130 -29.00 25.16 -2.69
CA GLY A 130 -28.68 26.34 -1.88
C GLY A 130 -27.22 26.51 -1.49
N GLU A 131 -26.64 27.61 -2.00
CA GLU A 131 -25.40 28.36 -1.66
C GLU A 131 -24.03 27.64 -1.48
N VAL A 132 -23.06 28.13 -2.29
CA VAL A 132 -21.58 28.07 -2.19
C VAL A 132 -20.94 26.68 -1.99
N ARG A 133 -20.15 26.24 -2.99
CA ARG A 133 -19.15 25.13 -2.99
C ARG A 133 -19.31 24.17 -1.81
N ASN A 134 -20.14 23.15 -1.95
CA ASN A 134 -20.42 22.18 -0.87
C ASN A 134 -19.23 21.23 -0.60
N LEU A 135 -18.15 21.75 -0.01
CA LEU A 135 -16.95 21.01 0.41
C LEU A 135 -17.23 20.01 1.54
N GLY A 136 -18.39 20.11 2.22
CA GLY A 136 -18.74 19.31 3.39
C GLY A 136 -18.92 17.82 3.08
N LYS A 137 -19.45 17.47 1.90
CA LYS A 137 -19.81 16.08 1.57
C LYS A 137 -18.61 15.10 1.59
N PRO A 138 -17.45 15.40 0.95
CA PRO A 138 -16.27 14.55 1.07
C PRO A 138 -15.69 14.49 2.49
N VAL A 139 -15.67 15.63 3.21
CA VAL A 139 -15.10 15.74 4.56
C VAL A 139 -15.94 14.95 5.58
N ASP A 140 -17.26 15.12 5.55
CA ASP A 140 -18.20 14.42 6.42
C ASP A 140 -18.17 12.92 6.18
N LEU A 141 -18.06 12.49 4.92
CA LEU A 141 -17.94 11.08 4.58
C LEU A 141 -16.62 10.49 5.08
N ALA A 142 -15.50 11.21 4.91
CA ALA A 142 -14.22 10.77 5.46
C ALA A 142 -14.26 10.67 6.99
N ARG A 143 -14.86 11.66 7.66
CA ARG A 143 -15.10 11.62 9.12
C ARG A 143 -15.93 10.40 9.52
N ARG A 144 -16.98 10.08 8.76
CA ARG A 144 -17.80 8.90 9.00
C ARG A 144 -16.97 7.61 8.87
N TYR A 145 -16.22 7.45 7.78
CA TYR A 145 -15.36 6.28 7.59
C TYR A 145 -14.36 6.11 8.73
N TYR A 146 -13.73 7.20 9.18
CA TYR A 146 -12.87 7.17 10.36
C TYR A 146 -13.59 6.67 11.62
N GLN A 147 -14.78 7.21 11.91
CA GLN A 147 -15.60 6.82 13.07
C GLN A 147 -16.09 5.36 12.99
N GLU A 148 -16.38 4.86 11.79
CA GLU A 148 -16.73 3.46 11.53
C GLU A 148 -15.51 2.52 11.59
N GLY A 149 -14.31 3.10 11.73
CA GLY A 149 -13.06 2.38 11.93
C GLY A 149 -12.31 2.07 10.65
N ALA A 150 -12.34 2.92 9.62
CA ALA A 150 -11.39 2.82 8.51
C ALA A 150 -9.95 2.92 9.04
N ASP A 151 -9.05 2.07 8.53
CA ASP A 151 -7.64 2.12 8.90
C ASP A 151 -6.84 3.13 8.06
N GLU A 152 -7.43 3.57 6.93
CA GLU A 152 -6.90 4.55 5.98
C GLU A 152 -8.06 5.04 5.10
N ILE A 153 -7.98 6.29 4.64
CA ILE A 153 -8.96 6.89 3.73
C ILE A 153 -8.28 7.31 2.43
N THR A 154 -8.80 6.84 1.31
CA THR A 154 -8.33 7.21 -0.04
C THR A 154 -9.32 8.12 -0.74
N PHE A 155 -8.83 9.24 -1.24
CA PHE A 155 -9.55 10.18 -2.08
C PHE A 155 -9.13 9.96 -3.54
N LEU A 156 -10.07 9.62 -4.41
CA LEU A 156 -9.86 9.58 -5.86
C LEU A 156 -10.36 10.86 -6.49
N ASN A 157 -9.43 11.73 -6.83
CA ASN A 157 -9.68 13.03 -7.41
C ASN A 157 -9.91 12.92 -8.92
N ILE A 158 -11.18 12.96 -9.33
CA ILE A 158 -11.60 12.84 -10.74
C ILE A 158 -12.03 14.20 -11.30
N THR A 159 -11.85 15.24 -10.51
CA THR A 159 -12.16 16.61 -10.90
C THR A 159 -11.16 17.13 -11.95
N GLY A 160 -11.64 17.94 -12.90
CA GLY A 160 -10.79 18.57 -13.92
C GLY A 160 -10.30 19.93 -13.44
N PHE A 161 -8.99 20.11 -13.25
CA PHE A 161 -8.44 21.36 -12.72
C PHE A 161 -7.29 21.97 -13.51
N ARG A 162 -7.11 21.60 -14.79
CA ARG A 162 -6.03 22.19 -15.60
C ARG A 162 -6.14 23.74 -15.67
N ASP A 163 -7.30 24.30 -15.33
CA ASP A 163 -7.58 25.73 -15.37
C ASP A 163 -7.40 26.46 -14.02
N PHE A 164 -6.92 25.80 -12.96
CA PHE A 164 -6.74 26.42 -11.63
C PHE A 164 -5.26 26.53 -11.22
N PRO A 165 -4.85 27.67 -10.63
CA PRO A 165 -3.60 27.75 -9.88
C PRO A 165 -3.54 26.65 -8.81
N LEU A 166 -2.35 26.11 -8.54
CA LEU A 166 -2.16 24.99 -7.62
C LEU A 166 -2.75 25.25 -6.22
N GLN A 167 -2.56 26.46 -5.70
CA GLN A 167 -3.00 26.83 -4.36
C GLN A 167 -4.54 26.90 -4.24
N ASP A 168 -5.24 27.05 -5.36
CA ASP A 168 -6.69 27.20 -5.42
C ASP A 168 -7.40 25.87 -5.66
N LEU A 169 -6.66 24.76 -5.76
CA LEU A 169 -7.24 23.44 -5.98
C LEU A 169 -8.19 23.08 -4.82
N PRO A 170 -9.50 22.90 -5.09
CA PRO A 170 -10.50 22.59 -4.05
C PRO A 170 -10.17 21.35 -3.20
N MET A 171 -9.47 20.37 -3.77
CA MET A 171 -9.06 19.16 -3.05
C MET A 171 -8.05 19.41 -1.94
N LEU A 172 -7.26 20.49 -2.01
CA LEU A 172 -6.37 20.88 -0.92
C LEU A 172 -7.18 21.25 0.32
N GLU A 173 -8.26 22.02 0.14
CA GLU A 173 -9.14 22.40 1.23
C GLU A 173 -9.92 21.20 1.81
N VAL A 174 -10.34 20.25 0.97
CA VAL A 174 -10.95 18.99 1.44
C VAL A 174 -9.99 18.24 2.35
N LEU A 175 -8.71 18.13 1.98
CA LEU A 175 -7.72 17.44 2.82
C LEU A 175 -7.45 18.21 4.12
N ARG A 176 -7.33 19.54 4.07
CA ARG A 176 -7.11 20.38 5.25
C ARG A 176 -8.22 20.17 6.27
N ARG A 177 -9.49 20.34 5.85
CA ARG A 177 -10.67 20.14 6.71
C ARG A 177 -10.81 18.69 7.19
N THR A 178 -10.47 17.72 6.34
CA THR A 178 -10.48 16.30 6.74
C THR A 178 -9.47 16.07 7.87
N SER A 179 -8.25 16.60 7.73
CA SER A 179 -7.15 16.39 8.66
C SER A 179 -7.39 16.99 10.05
N GLU A 180 -8.31 17.94 10.19
CA GLU A 180 -8.72 18.49 11.49
C GLU A 180 -9.40 17.45 12.40
N ASN A 181 -10.05 16.43 11.81
CA ASN A 181 -10.91 15.50 12.56
C ASN A 181 -10.64 14.01 12.25
N VAL A 182 -9.74 13.70 11.32
CA VAL A 182 -9.43 12.34 10.88
C VAL A 182 -7.97 12.02 11.16
N PHE A 183 -7.75 11.14 12.13
CA PHE A 183 -6.42 10.80 12.66
C PHE A 183 -5.96 9.41 12.20
N VAL A 184 -6.22 9.11 10.92
CA VAL A 184 -5.70 7.94 10.20
C VAL A 184 -5.05 8.43 8.90
N PRO A 185 -4.25 7.60 8.22
CA PRO A 185 -3.60 7.98 6.99
C PRO A 185 -4.58 8.40 5.90
N LEU A 186 -4.24 9.45 5.16
CA LEU A 186 -4.99 9.98 4.03
C LEU A 186 -4.17 9.79 2.75
N THR A 187 -4.74 9.10 1.77
CA THR A 187 -4.14 8.91 0.44
C THR A 187 -4.91 9.73 -0.58
N ILE A 188 -4.22 10.50 -1.43
CA ILE A 188 -4.83 11.26 -2.53
C ILE A 188 -4.35 10.74 -3.88
N GLY A 189 -5.27 10.31 -4.73
CA GLY A 189 -4.99 9.91 -6.11
C GLY A 189 -5.63 10.86 -7.11
N GLY A 190 -4.99 11.05 -8.27
CA GLY A 190 -5.52 11.88 -9.35
C GLY A 190 -4.93 13.30 -9.37
N GLY A 191 -4.34 13.68 -10.51
CA GLY A 191 -3.74 15.00 -10.71
C GLY A 191 -2.26 15.13 -10.30
N ILE A 192 -1.62 14.06 -9.85
CA ILE A 192 -0.20 14.06 -9.43
C ILE A 192 0.72 13.97 -10.66
N ARG A 193 0.89 15.09 -11.35
CA ARG A 193 1.68 15.21 -12.58
C ARG A 193 2.10 16.65 -12.84
N ASP A 194 3.07 16.82 -13.72
CA ASP A 194 3.43 18.14 -14.24
C ASP A 194 2.22 18.77 -14.94
N TYR A 195 1.97 20.05 -14.70
CA TYR A 195 0.97 20.81 -15.43
C TYR A 195 1.28 22.31 -15.46
N THR A 196 0.66 23.02 -16.40
CA THR A 196 0.70 24.49 -16.47
C THR A 196 -0.71 25.00 -16.29
N ASP A 197 -0.90 25.97 -15.40
CA ASP A 197 -2.20 26.58 -15.14
C ASP A 197 -2.59 27.61 -16.22
N LYS A 198 -3.81 28.16 -16.11
CA LYS A 198 -4.33 29.17 -17.04
C LYS A 198 -3.52 30.48 -17.07
N GLU A 199 -2.70 30.74 -16.05
CA GLU A 199 -1.86 31.93 -15.94
C GLU A 199 -0.47 31.69 -16.56
N GLY A 200 -0.23 30.49 -17.10
CA GLY A 200 1.03 30.11 -17.73
C GLY A 200 2.10 29.67 -16.74
N LYS A 201 1.76 29.47 -15.45
CA LYS A 201 2.71 28.99 -14.46
C LYS A 201 2.76 27.47 -14.46
N SER A 202 3.96 26.93 -14.62
CA SER A 202 4.21 25.48 -14.60
C SER A 202 4.52 24.99 -13.19
N TYR A 203 3.98 23.83 -12.84
CA TYR A 203 4.26 23.11 -11.61
C TYR A 203 4.72 21.69 -11.95
N SER A 204 5.77 21.24 -11.27
CA SER A 204 6.23 19.86 -11.31
C SER A 204 5.33 18.94 -10.48
N ALA A 205 5.31 17.65 -10.81
CA ALA A 205 4.61 16.62 -10.03
C ALA A 205 5.05 16.60 -8.56
N LEU A 206 6.33 16.90 -8.29
CA LEU A 206 6.86 17.03 -6.94
C LEU A 206 6.24 18.22 -6.20
N GLU A 207 6.12 19.39 -6.81
CA GLU A 207 5.46 20.55 -6.19
C GLU A 207 3.98 20.27 -5.91
N VAL A 208 3.31 19.62 -6.85
CA VAL A 208 1.91 19.19 -6.68
C VAL A 208 1.78 18.23 -5.49
N ALA A 209 2.60 17.18 -5.44
CA ALA A 209 2.60 16.23 -4.32
C ALA A 209 2.94 16.92 -2.99
N SER A 210 3.92 17.83 -2.99
CA SER A 210 4.32 18.60 -1.81
C SER A 210 3.16 19.42 -1.24
N GLU A 211 2.38 20.07 -2.10
CA GLU A 211 1.24 20.87 -1.66
C GLU A 211 0.12 19.97 -1.11
N TYR A 212 -0.13 18.80 -1.72
CA TYR A 212 -1.05 17.81 -1.18
C TYR A 212 -0.62 17.30 0.21
N PHE A 213 0.68 17.03 0.41
CA PHE A 213 1.19 16.63 1.72
C PHE A 213 1.02 17.73 2.77
N ARG A 214 1.36 18.98 2.43
CA ARG A 214 1.16 20.14 3.33
C ARG A 214 -0.31 20.39 3.66
N SER A 215 -1.21 19.94 2.78
CA SER A 215 -2.66 20.06 2.96
C SER A 215 -3.27 18.88 3.71
N GLY A 216 -2.49 17.88 4.11
CA GLY A 216 -2.91 16.82 5.03
C GLY A 216 -2.88 15.40 4.44
N ALA A 217 -2.54 15.23 3.16
CA ALA A 217 -2.27 13.89 2.63
C ALA A 217 -0.99 13.31 3.25
N ASP A 218 -0.98 11.99 3.43
CA ASP A 218 0.21 11.24 3.86
C ASP A 218 0.85 10.49 2.69
N LYS A 219 0.05 10.19 1.66
CA LYS A 219 0.47 9.46 0.46
C LYS A 219 -0.19 10.02 -0.79
N VAL A 220 0.53 9.96 -1.91
CA VAL A 220 0.00 10.31 -3.24
C VAL A 220 -0.09 9.05 -4.10
N SER A 221 -1.14 8.96 -4.91
CA SER A 221 -1.37 7.87 -5.85
C SER A 221 -1.21 8.32 -7.30
N ILE A 222 -0.33 7.64 -8.03
CA ILE A 222 0.00 7.90 -9.44
C ILE A 222 -0.61 6.78 -10.29
N GLY A 223 -1.50 7.13 -11.21
CA GLY A 223 -2.21 6.19 -12.09
C GLY A 223 -1.66 6.18 -13.51
N SER A 224 -2.37 6.81 -14.45
CA SER A 224 -2.01 6.80 -15.88
C SER A 224 -0.57 7.24 -16.18
N ASP A 225 -0.06 8.24 -15.46
CA ASP A 225 1.32 8.70 -15.61
C ASP A 225 2.35 7.60 -15.26
N ALA A 226 2.05 6.68 -14.34
CA ALA A 226 2.95 5.56 -14.03
C ALA A 226 3.14 4.64 -15.25
N VAL A 227 2.07 4.36 -15.98
CA VAL A 227 2.13 3.58 -17.23
C VAL A 227 3.01 4.27 -18.27
N LEU A 228 2.81 5.58 -18.47
CA LEU A 228 3.59 6.36 -19.43
C LEU A 228 5.07 6.46 -19.05
N ILE A 229 5.37 6.58 -17.75
CA ILE A 229 6.72 6.55 -17.21
C ILE A 229 7.38 5.21 -17.53
N ILE A 230 6.70 4.08 -17.30
CA ILE A 230 7.26 2.76 -17.56
C ILE A 230 7.44 2.49 -19.05
N GLU A 231 6.51 2.89 -19.91
CA GLU A 231 6.68 2.76 -21.36
C GLU A 231 7.90 3.54 -21.86
N ARG A 232 8.15 4.74 -21.29
CA ARG A 232 9.36 5.51 -21.61
C ARG A 232 10.60 4.82 -21.06
N TYR A 233 10.56 4.34 -19.82
CA TYR A 233 11.66 3.60 -19.19
C TYR A 233 12.06 2.37 -20.01
N LEU A 234 11.09 1.60 -20.52
CA LEU A 234 11.34 0.43 -21.36
C LEU A 234 11.99 0.78 -22.70
N LYS A 235 11.71 1.97 -23.26
CA LYS A 235 12.33 2.45 -24.50
C LYS A 235 13.74 3.00 -24.28
N GLU A 236 13.96 3.67 -23.15
CA GLU A 236 15.19 4.42 -22.88
C GLU A 236 16.23 3.62 -22.06
N GLY A 237 15.79 2.60 -21.32
CA GLY A 237 16.65 1.62 -20.64
C GLY A 237 17.35 2.09 -19.36
N ALA A 238 17.01 3.26 -18.80
CA ALA A 238 17.68 3.77 -17.60
C ALA A 238 16.79 4.64 -16.70
N LYS A 239 17.06 4.56 -15.38
CA LYS A 239 16.57 5.52 -14.38
C LYS A 239 17.19 6.88 -14.64
N ARG A 240 16.39 7.95 -14.59
CA ARG A 240 16.87 9.32 -14.83
C ARG A 240 16.76 10.21 -13.60
N GLY A 241 15.99 9.80 -12.59
CA GLY A 241 15.71 10.62 -11.41
C GLY A 241 14.82 11.83 -11.73
N THR A 242 14.14 11.84 -12.87
CA THR A 242 13.40 13.01 -13.39
C THR A 242 11.89 12.78 -13.45
N ASN A 243 11.41 11.56 -13.23
CA ASN A 243 9.98 11.30 -13.26
C ASN A 243 9.34 11.43 -11.87
N ALA A 244 8.02 11.57 -11.83
CA ALA A 244 7.26 11.80 -10.60
C ALA A 244 7.50 10.73 -9.52
N ILE A 245 7.57 9.44 -9.89
CA ILE A 245 7.80 8.34 -8.93
C ILE A 245 9.17 8.53 -8.25
N GLU A 246 10.22 8.70 -9.06
CA GLU A 246 11.59 8.85 -8.56
C GLU A 246 11.76 10.11 -7.70
N GLN A 247 11.23 11.25 -8.15
CA GLN A 247 11.40 12.53 -7.48
C GLN A 247 10.65 12.58 -6.15
N ILE A 248 9.40 12.11 -6.12
CA ILE A 248 8.60 12.11 -4.89
C ILE A 248 9.18 11.10 -3.89
N ALA A 249 9.53 9.89 -4.35
CA ALA A 249 10.15 8.89 -3.49
C ALA A 249 11.50 9.36 -2.92
N ARG A 250 12.30 10.10 -3.70
CA ARG A 250 13.57 10.65 -3.23
C ARG A 250 13.41 11.67 -2.10
N VAL A 251 12.36 12.50 -2.14
CA VAL A 251 12.14 13.58 -1.16
C VAL A 251 11.36 13.07 0.06
N TYR A 252 10.31 12.30 -0.16
CA TYR A 252 9.36 11.89 0.88
C TYR A 252 9.49 10.42 1.30
N GLY A 253 10.36 9.65 0.63
CA GLY A 253 10.52 8.22 0.81
C GLY A 253 9.51 7.40 0.00
N ASN A 254 9.86 6.14 -0.28
CA ASN A 254 9.01 5.24 -1.06
C ASN A 254 7.60 5.13 -0.47
N GLN A 255 7.49 5.16 0.86
CA GLN A 255 6.25 5.02 1.59
C GLN A 255 5.18 6.09 1.25
N ALA A 256 5.59 7.21 0.65
CA ALA A 256 4.70 8.29 0.24
C ALA A 256 4.11 8.09 -1.17
N VAL A 257 4.61 7.12 -1.94
CA VAL A 257 4.25 6.90 -3.36
C VAL A 257 3.47 5.60 -3.52
N VAL A 258 2.20 5.73 -3.87
CA VAL A 258 1.29 4.64 -4.23
C VAL A 258 1.11 4.62 -5.75
N ILE A 259 1.07 3.44 -6.36
CA ILE A 259 0.80 3.28 -7.79
C ILE A 259 -0.56 2.64 -7.99
N SER A 260 -1.47 3.37 -8.65
CA SER A 260 -2.78 2.82 -9.03
C SER A 260 -2.66 2.11 -10.36
N ILE A 261 -2.89 0.80 -10.37
CA ILE A 261 -2.88 -0.02 -11.57
C ILE A 261 -4.30 -0.44 -11.90
N ASP A 262 -4.71 -0.19 -13.15
CA ASP A 262 -6.04 -0.54 -13.69
C ASP A 262 -5.90 -1.62 -14.78
N PRO A 263 -5.72 -2.89 -14.40
CA PRO A 263 -5.56 -3.99 -15.33
C PRO A 263 -6.91 -4.56 -15.79
N LYS A 264 -6.90 -5.09 -17.02
CA LYS A 264 -7.96 -5.88 -17.61
C LYS A 264 -7.43 -7.24 -18.06
N ARG A 265 -8.14 -8.31 -17.74
CA ARG A 265 -7.79 -9.67 -18.15
C ARG A 265 -7.93 -9.82 -19.66
N THR A 266 -6.88 -10.32 -20.29
CA THR A 266 -6.83 -10.59 -21.73
C THR A 266 -6.43 -12.04 -21.97
N TYR A 267 -7.30 -12.81 -22.61
CA TYR A 267 -7.09 -14.23 -22.89
C TYR A 267 -6.21 -14.45 -24.11
N VAL A 268 -5.43 -15.54 -24.09
CA VAL A 268 -4.56 -15.97 -25.19
C VAL A 268 -4.61 -17.50 -25.34
N GLY A 269 -4.37 -18.02 -26.55
CA GLY A 269 -4.42 -19.46 -26.81
C GLY A 269 -3.21 -20.19 -26.21
N SER A 270 -2.05 -19.55 -26.24
CA SER A 270 -0.77 -20.05 -25.75
C SER A 270 0.05 -18.94 -25.08
N PRO A 271 0.88 -19.25 -24.07
CA PRO A 271 1.84 -18.31 -23.51
C PRO A 271 2.81 -17.68 -24.52
N SER A 272 3.02 -18.32 -25.69
CA SER A 272 3.87 -17.82 -26.78
C SER A 272 3.23 -16.72 -27.64
N ASP A 273 1.92 -16.49 -27.51
CA ASP A 273 1.17 -15.59 -28.40
C ASP A 273 1.46 -14.12 -28.11
N VAL A 274 1.97 -13.82 -26.91
CA VAL A 274 2.30 -12.47 -26.46
C VAL A 274 3.66 -12.46 -25.78
N LYS A 275 4.29 -11.29 -25.76
CA LYS A 275 5.58 -11.06 -25.07
C LYS A 275 5.43 -10.85 -23.55
N HIS A 276 4.20 -10.76 -23.06
CA HIS A 276 3.89 -10.46 -21.67
C HIS A 276 3.93 -11.71 -20.79
N PRO A 277 4.13 -11.59 -19.47
CA PRO A 277 3.88 -12.67 -18.54
C PRO A 277 2.44 -13.17 -18.65
N VAL A 278 2.29 -14.46 -18.94
CA VAL A 278 1.01 -15.16 -19.10
C VAL A 278 0.84 -16.14 -17.95
N PHE A 279 -0.39 -16.24 -17.45
CA PHE A 279 -0.80 -17.09 -16.33
C PHE A 279 -1.83 -18.11 -16.81
N GLU A 280 -1.74 -19.33 -16.31
CA GLU A 280 -2.83 -20.30 -16.43
C GLU A 280 -3.99 -19.83 -15.54
N THR A 281 -5.21 -19.87 -16.07
CA THR A 281 -6.42 -19.38 -15.41
C THR A 281 -7.45 -20.48 -15.22
N GLU A 282 -8.10 -20.48 -14.07
CA GLU A 282 -9.28 -21.33 -13.80
C GLU A 282 -10.54 -20.79 -14.46
N ILE A 283 -10.55 -19.49 -14.81
CA ILE A 283 -11.62 -18.82 -15.53
C ILE A 283 -11.34 -18.96 -17.03
N PRO A 284 -12.08 -19.79 -17.80
CA PRO A 284 -11.83 -19.95 -19.23
C PRO A 284 -12.26 -18.71 -20.03
N GLY A 285 -11.51 -18.41 -21.09
CA GLY A 285 -11.87 -17.37 -22.05
C GLY A 285 -13.09 -17.73 -22.91
N PRO A 286 -13.63 -16.77 -23.68
CA PRO A 286 -14.82 -16.98 -24.52
C PRO A 286 -14.71 -18.12 -25.53
N GLN A 287 -13.49 -18.48 -25.96
CA GLN A 287 -13.21 -19.57 -26.88
C GLN A 287 -12.58 -20.79 -26.18
N GLY A 288 -12.63 -20.83 -24.84
CA GLY A 288 -12.03 -21.89 -24.03
C GLY A 288 -10.54 -21.69 -23.74
N GLU A 289 -10.00 -20.49 -23.98
CA GLU A 289 -8.62 -20.17 -23.64
C GLU A 289 -8.34 -20.41 -22.14
N ARG A 290 -7.22 -21.06 -21.84
CA ARG A 290 -6.80 -21.38 -20.46
C ARG A 290 -5.66 -20.52 -19.96
N TYR A 291 -5.27 -19.53 -20.75
CA TYR A 291 -4.17 -18.63 -20.46
C TYR A 291 -4.63 -17.19 -20.58
N CYS A 292 -4.15 -16.32 -19.70
CA CYS A 292 -4.40 -14.89 -19.77
C CYS A 292 -3.21 -14.07 -19.27
N TRP A 293 -3.20 -12.80 -19.65
CA TRP A 293 -2.34 -11.78 -19.05
C TRP A 293 -3.20 -10.58 -18.63
N PHE A 294 -2.65 -9.73 -17.77
CA PHE A 294 -3.36 -8.60 -17.21
C PHE A 294 -2.87 -7.31 -17.84
N GLN A 295 -3.60 -6.84 -18.86
CA GLN A 295 -3.25 -5.67 -19.66
C GLN A 295 -3.55 -4.37 -18.89
N CYS A 296 -2.57 -3.50 -18.74
CA CYS A 296 -2.77 -2.19 -18.12
C CYS A 296 -3.56 -1.25 -19.02
N THR A 297 -4.27 -0.34 -18.37
CA THR A 297 -5.00 0.74 -19.05
C THR A 297 -4.61 2.11 -18.49
N ILE A 298 -4.95 3.16 -19.22
CA ILE A 298 -4.86 4.55 -18.78
C ILE A 298 -6.20 5.27 -19.00
N LYS A 299 -6.27 6.54 -18.55
CA LYS A 299 -7.46 7.40 -18.63
C LYS A 299 -8.68 6.81 -17.89
N GLY A 300 -8.43 6.11 -16.78
CA GLY A 300 -9.45 5.44 -15.97
C GLY A 300 -10.09 4.27 -16.70
N GLY A 301 -9.29 3.27 -17.09
CA GLY A 301 -9.81 2.06 -17.74
C GLY A 301 -10.09 2.15 -19.24
N ARG A 302 -10.07 3.34 -19.84
CA ARG A 302 -10.63 3.57 -21.20
C ARG A 302 -9.65 3.31 -22.34
N GLU A 303 -8.35 3.39 -22.10
CA GLU A 303 -7.34 3.20 -23.13
C GLU A 303 -6.38 2.07 -22.74
N PRO A 304 -6.43 0.90 -23.41
CA PRO A 304 -5.51 -0.19 -23.16
C PRO A 304 -4.10 0.14 -23.65
N ARG A 305 -3.09 -0.37 -22.95
CA ARG A 305 -1.67 -0.19 -23.29
C ARG A 305 -1.01 -1.56 -23.47
N ASP A 306 0.02 -1.61 -24.32
CA ASP A 306 0.83 -2.81 -24.55
C ASP A 306 1.84 -3.01 -23.41
N LEU A 307 1.32 -3.10 -22.18
CA LEU A 307 2.06 -3.23 -20.93
C LEU A 307 1.24 -4.06 -19.96
N ASP A 308 1.87 -5.03 -19.29
CA ASP A 308 1.20 -5.88 -18.31
C ASP A 308 1.37 -5.38 -16.87
N ALA A 309 0.42 -5.75 -16.01
CA ALA A 309 0.36 -5.33 -14.61
C ALA A 309 1.58 -5.72 -13.78
N THR A 310 2.16 -6.90 -14.05
CA THR A 310 3.32 -7.39 -13.29
C THR A 310 4.60 -6.64 -13.64
N THR A 311 4.83 -6.37 -14.93
CA THR A 311 5.94 -5.55 -15.41
C THR A 311 5.81 -4.12 -14.92
N LEU A 312 4.61 -3.53 -14.99
CA LEU A 312 4.35 -2.20 -14.46
C LEU A 312 4.66 -2.13 -12.96
N ALA A 313 4.11 -3.04 -12.16
CA ALA A 313 4.31 -3.05 -10.71
C ALA A 313 5.79 -3.18 -10.32
N ARG A 314 6.51 -4.14 -10.92
CA ARG A 314 7.94 -4.35 -10.66
C ARG A 314 8.78 -3.14 -11.02
N LEU A 315 8.57 -2.55 -12.19
CA LEU A 315 9.37 -1.40 -12.61
C LEU A 315 9.02 -0.15 -11.79
N CYS A 316 7.77 0.04 -11.38
CA CYS A 316 7.44 1.11 -10.46
C CYS A 316 8.07 0.93 -9.08
N GLU A 317 8.13 -0.30 -8.54
CA GLU A 317 8.88 -0.62 -7.31
C GLU A 317 10.36 -0.25 -7.47
N GLU A 318 10.98 -0.63 -8.59
CA GLU A 318 12.37 -0.24 -8.89
C GLU A 318 12.54 1.29 -8.91
N LEU A 319 11.56 2.04 -9.41
CA LEU A 319 11.61 3.50 -9.46
C LEU A 319 11.34 4.19 -8.11
N GLY A 320 10.95 3.45 -7.07
CA GLY A 320 10.73 3.97 -5.72
C GLY A 320 9.27 4.02 -5.26
N ALA A 321 8.34 3.34 -5.95
CA ALA A 321 7.02 3.12 -5.39
C ALA A 321 7.11 2.33 -4.07
N GLY A 322 6.31 2.70 -3.07
CA GLY A 322 6.25 2.01 -1.78
C GLY A 322 5.02 1.15 -1.59
N GLU A 323 4.01 1.26 -2.46
CA GLU A 323 2.76 0.50 -2.35
C GLU A 323 2.04 0.44 -3.70
N ILE A 324 1.39 -0.69 -4.00
CA ILE A 324 0.57 -0.86 -5.21
C ILE A 324 -0.91 -0.84 -4.81
N LEU A 325 -1.69 0.08 -5.38
CA LEU A 325 -3.14 0.02 -5.38
C LEU A 325 -3.59 -0.76 -6.62
N LEU A 326 -3.96 -2.03 -6.42
CA LEU A 326 -4.28 -2.95 -7.50
C LEU A 326 -5.80 -3.03 -7.69
N ASN A 327 -6.32 -2.28 -8.65
CA ASN A 327 -7.71 -2.37 -9.07
C ASN A 327 -7.90 -3.57 -10.00
N SER A 328 -9.15 -3.89 -10.34
CA SER A 328 -9.48 -4.87 -11.37
C SER A 328 -10.68 -4.36 -12.15
N ILE A 329 -10.47 -4.05 -13.44
CA ILE A 329 -11.53 -3.54 -14.32
C ILE A 329 -12.67 -4.57 -14.44
N ASP A 330 -12.33 -5.85 -14.47
CA ASP A 330 -13.31 -6.93 -14.64
C ASP A 330 -14.12 -7.21 -13.36
N ARG A 331 -13.63 -6.79 -12.18
CA ARG A 331 -14.33 -6.95 -10.90
C ARG A 331 -15.02 -5.68 -10.41
N ASP A 332 -14.68 -4.53 -10.95
CA ASP A 332 -15.21 -3.26 -10.47
C ASP A 332 -16.76 -3.20 -10.61
N GLY A 333 -17.43 -2.70 -9.58
CA GLY A 333 -18.90 -2.68 -9.48
C GLY A 333 -19.60 -4.04 -9.33
N THR A 334 -18.95 -5.17 -9.65
CA THR A 334 -19.62 -6.49 -9.73
C THR A 334 -20.11 -7.03 -8.38
N SER A 335 -19.47 -6.64 -7.28
CA SER A 335 -19.71 -7.20 -5.95
C SER A 335 -19.51 -8.73 -5.87
N LEU A 336 -18.71 -9.32 -6.76
CA LEU A 336 -18.44 -10.77 -6.84
C LEU A 336 -17.12 -11.21 -6.16
N GLY A 337 -16.51 -10.34 -5.37
CA GLY A 337 -15.21 -10.58 -4.74
C GLY A 337 -14.05 -10.04 -5.56
N PHE A 338 -12.86 -10.07 -4.95
CA PHE A 338 -11.62 -9.58 -5.55
C PHE A 338 -11.09 -10.55 -6.62
N ASP A 339 -10.27 -10.07 -7.56
CA ASP A 339 -9.59 -10.94 -8.53
C ASP A 339 -8.34 -11.57 -7.89
N LEU A 340 -8.50 -12.78 -7.32
CA LEU A 340 -7.43 -13.46 -6.60
C LEU A 340 -6.25 -13.84 -7.49
N GLU A 341 -6.48 -14.24 -8.75
CA GLU A 341 -5.40 -14.61 -9.68
C GLU A 341 -4.55 -13.38 -10.04
N LEU A 342 -5.19 -12.24 -10.31
CA LEU A 342 -4.50 -10.97 -10.52
C LEU A 342 -3.67 -10.56 -9.30
N ILE A 343 -4.29 -10.63 -8.12
CA ILE A 343 -3.63 -10.25 -6.86
C ILE A 343 -2.40 -11.12 -6.60
N MET A 344 -2.51 -12.44 -6.79
CA MET A 344 -1.38 -13.35 -6.64
C MET A 344 -0.28 -13.07 -7.65
N ALA A 345 -0.64 -12.86 -8.93
CA ALA A 345 0.32 -12.55 -9.99
C ALA A 345 1.15 -11.29 -9.66
N VAL A 346 0.49 -10.21 -9.24
CA VAL A 346 1.18 -8.96 -8.88
C VAL A 346 1.94 -9.11 -7.57
N LYS A 347 1.37 -9.76 -6.54
CA LYS A 347 2.05 -9.93 -5.24
C LYS A 347 3.32 -10.76 -5.35
N GLN A 348 3.37 -11.74 -6.27
CA GLN A 348 4.59 -12.50 -6.57
C GLN A 348 5.63 -11.68 -7.34
N ALA A 349 5.22 -10.63 -8.05
CA ALA A 349 6.11 -9.79 -8.86
C ALA A 349 6.80 -8.67 -8.06
N VAL A 350 6.30 -8.32 -6.87
CA VAL A 350 6.81 -7.19 -6.06
C VAL A 350 6.99 -7.51 -4.58
N SER A 351 7.99 -6.88 -3.97
CA SER A 351 8.25 -7.01 -2.52
C SER A 351 7.44 -6.01 -1.69
N ILE A 352 7.09 -4.85 -2.26
CA ILE A 352 6.25 -3.83 -1.62
C ILE A 352 4.80 -4.30 -1.37
N PRO A 353 4.09 -3.68 -0.40
CA PRO A 353 2.69 -3.97 -0.12
C PRO A 353 1.77 -3.82 -1.34
N VAL A 354 0.74 -4.67 -1.39
CA VAL A 354 -0.32 -4.62 -2.41
C VAL A 354 -1.67 -4.42 -1.71
N ILE A 355 -2.41 -3.42 -2.14
CA ILE A 355 -3.80 -3.15 -1.76
C ILE A 355 -4.70 -3.85 -2.78
N ALA A 356 -5.46 -4.85 -2.34
CA ALA A 356 -6.51 -5.45 -3.15
C ALA A 356 -7.70 -4.48 -3.28
N SER A 357 -8.10 -4.16 -4.51
CA SER A 357 -9.21 -3.25 -4.81
C SER A 357 -10.12 -3.84 -5.89
N SER A 358 -11.33 -3.28 -6.01
CA SER A 358 -12.42 -3.69 -6.92
C SER A 358 -13.07 -5.05 -6.60
N GLY A 359 -14.41 -5.07 -6.58
CA GLY A 359 -15.22 -6.31 -6.46
C GLY A 359 -15.71 -6.68 -5.05
N ALA A 360 -15.25 -6.02 -4.00
CA ALA A 360 -15.76 -6.23 -2.64
C ALA A 360 -17.28 -6.00 -2.56
N GLY A 361 -17.97 -6.94 -1.91
CA GLY A 361 -19.45 -7.01 -1.85
C GLY A 361 -19.96 -7.37 -0.46
N SER A 362 -19.19 -8.15 0.29
CA SER A 362 -19.52 -8.59 1.66
C SER A 362 -18.25 -8.77 2.53
N PRO A 363 -18.38 -8.92 3.87
CA PRO A 363 -17.26 -9.26 4.74
C PRO A 363 -16.51 -10.54 4.36
N GLU A 364 -17.18 -11.51 3.74
CA GLU A 364 -16.59 -12.77 3.25
C GLU A 364 -15.51 -12.52 2.20
N HIS A 365 -15.71 -11.56 1.28
CA HIS A 365 -14.70 -11.22 0.26
C HIS A 365 -13.41 -10.70 0.89
N PHE A 366 -13.49 -9.97 2.01
CA PHE A 366 -12.30 -9.54 2.76
C PHE A 366 -11.61 -10.73 3.45
N LEU A 367 -12.38 -11.66 4.01
CA LEU A 367 -11.81 -12.86 4.61
C LEU A 367 -11.12 -13.72 3.56
N GLU A 368 -11.77 -13.93 2.42
CA GLU A 368 -11.25 -14.68 1.29
C GLU A 368 -9.93 -14.10 0.80
N VAL A 369 -9.89 -12.80 0.44
CA VAL A 369 -8.66 -12.21 -0.09
C VAL A 369 -7.51 -12.24 0.91
N PHE A 370 -7.76 -12.05 2.21
CA PHE A 370 -6.71 -12.13 3.23
C PHE A 370 -6.29 -13.56 3.59
N ARG A 371 -7.09 -14.57 3.24
CA ARG A 371 -6.81 -16.00 3.51
C ARG A 371 -6.11 -16.66 2.33
N GLU A 372 -6.59 -16.38 1.11
CA GLU A 372 -6.11 -16.99 -0.13
C GLU A 372 -4.90 -16.25 -0.72
N THR A 373 -4.62 -15.03 -0.25
CA THR A 373 -3.48 -14.23 -0.73
C THR A 373 -2.71 -13.62 0.43
N ASP A 374 -1.48 -13.20 0.15
CA ASP A 374 -0.60 -12.59 1.15
C ASP A 374 -0.77 -11.07 1.30
N VAL A 375 -1.79 -10.45 0.66
CA VAL A 375 -1.97 -9.00 0.72
C VAL A 375 -2.21 -8.49 2.15
N GLU A 376 -1.66 -7.33 2.45
CA GLU A 376 -1.75 -6.69 3.76
C GLU A 376 -3.01 -5.83 3.90
N SER A 377 -3.64 -5.48 2.78
CA SER A 377 -4.73 -4.52 2.77
C SER A 377 -5.75 -4.77 1.66
N ALA A 378 -6.99 -4.40 1.95
CA ALA A 378 -8.09 -4.45 1.01
C ALA A 378 -8.88 -3.14 1.09
N LEU A 379 -9.27 -2.64 -0.09
CA LEU A 379 -9.96 -1.39 -0.27
C LEU A 379 -11.36 -1.64 -0.83
N ALA A 380 -12.34 -0.92 -0.30
CA ALA A 380 -13.66 -0.83 -0.92
C ALA A 380 -14.19 0.61 -0.91
N ALA A 381 -15.04 0.90 -1.89
CA ALA A 381 -15.69 2.20 -2.05
C ALA A 381 -17.21 2.07 -1.91
N GLY A 382 -17.87 1.48 -2.92
CA GLY A 382 -19.33 1.47 -3.05
C GLY A 382 -20.08 0.91 -1.84
N ILE A 383 -19.68 -0.27 -1.33
CA ILE A 383 -20.35 -0.95 -0.22
C ILE A 383 -20.31 -0.13 1.09
N PHE A 384 -19.20 0.59 1.34
CA PHE A 384 -19.05 1.47 2.51
C PHE A 384 -19.82 2.76 2.33
N HIS A 385 -19.77 3.33 1.12
CA HIS A 385 -20.49 4.55 0.79
C HIS A 385 -22.01 4.37 0.96
N ARG A 386 -22.55 3.28 0.41
CA ARG A 386 -23.98 2.92 0.43
C ARG A 386 -24.46 2.33 1.77
N LYS A 387 -23.55 2.10 2.73
CA LYS A 387 -23.83 1.45 4.02
C LYS A 387 -24.43 0.05 3.88
N GLU A 388 -24.13 -0.64 2.79
CA GLU A 388 -24.52 -2.03 2.58
C GLU A 388 -23.74 -2.96 3.50
N VAL A 389 -22.46 -2.63 3.70
CA VAL A 389 -21.56 -3.34 4.62
C VAL A 389 -20.83 -2.30 5.46
N PRO A 390 -21.12 -2.14 6.76
CA PRO A 390 -20.35 -1.26 7.63
C PRO A 390 -18.89 -1.70 7.77
N ILE A 391 -17.94 -0.76 7.86
CA ILE A 391 -16.51 -1.09 8.05
C ILE A 391 -16.30 -1.87 9.36
N SER A 392 -17.03 -1.51 10.41
CA SER A 392 -17.01 -2.20 11.70
C SER A 392 -17.47 -3.67 11.59
N GLU A 393 -18.41 -3.97 10.70
CA GLU A 393 -18.87 -5.34 10.44
C GLU A 393 -17.75 -6.18 9.83
N VAL A 394 -17.06 -5.65 8.80
CA VAL A 394 -15.89 -6.32 8.20
C VAL A 394 -14.84 -6.61 9.27
N LYS A 395 -14.50 -5.61 10.10
CA LYS A 395 -13.51 -5.79 11.17
C LYS A 395 -13.94 -6.82 12.21
N ASN A 396 -15.20 -6.81 12.63
CA ASN A 396 -15.74 -7.75 13.61
C ASN A 396 -15.77 -9.18 13.04
N PHE A 397 -16.17 -9.34 11.78
CA PHE A 397 -16.17 -10.62 11.08
C PHE A 397 -14.75 -11.23 11.02
N LEU A 398 -13.75 -10.42 10.64
CA LEU A 398 -12.36 -10.84 10.59
C LEU A 398 -11.78 -11.17 11.99
N LYS A 399 -12.20 -10.46 13.05
CA LYS A 399 -11.80 -10.76 14.43
C LYS A 399 -12.43 -12.07 14.92
N GLY A 400 -13.73 -12.27 14.73
CA GLY A 400 -14.47 -13.44 15.18
C GLY A 400 -13.93 -14.76 14.61
N ARG A 401 -13.52 -14.76 13.33
CA ARG A 401 -12.96 -15.96 12.68
C ARG A 401 -11.48 -16.21 12.96
N ARG A 402 -10.69 -15.20 13.40
CA ARG A 402 -9.34 -15.45 13.93
C ARG A 402 -9.35 -16.27 15.21
N GLY A 403 -10.42 -16.15 16.02
CA GLY A 403 -10.65 -17.03 17.17
C GLY A 403 -10.92 -18.48 16.77
N ALA A 404 -11.71 -18.70 15.72
CA ALA A 404 -12.05 -20.03 15.21
C ALA A 404 -10.91 -20.69 14.41
N ALA A 405 -10.09 -19.91 13.70
CA ALA A 405 -8.97 -20.41 12.91
C ALA A 405 -7.84 -21.01 13.78
N ARG A 406 -7.64 -20.53 15.01
CA ARG A 406 -6.73 -21.16 15.99
C ARG A 406 -7.11 -22.59 16.32
N THR A 407 -8.39 -22.96 16.20
CA THR A 407 -8.89 -24.32 16.45
C THR A 407 -8.74 -25.23 15.21
N MET A 408 -8.55 -24.65 14.01
CA MET A 408 -8.47 -25.41 12.74
C MET A 408 -7.07 -25.45 12.10
N GLU A 409 -6.11 -24.62 12.53
CA GLU A 409 -4.73 -24.63 12.00
C GLU A 409 -4.00 -25.98 12.18
N HIS A 410 -4.46 -26.86 13.08
CA HIS A 410 -3.91 -28.20 13.24
C HIS A 410 -4.31 -29.20 12.14
N THR A 411 -5.37 -28.93 11.36
CA THR A 411 -5.96 -29.94 10.47
C THR A 411 -5.60 -29.71 9.00
N THR A 412 -5.44 -28.45 8.56
CA THR A 412 -5.37 -28.11 7.12
C THR A 412 -3.96 -28.18 6.52
N ARG A 413 -2.89 -28.04 7.31
CA ARG A 413 -1.49 -28.14 6.83
C ARG A 413 -1.14 -29.53 6.25
N ARG A 414 -1.91 -30.58 6.55
CA ARG A 414 -1.71 -31.94 6.03
C ARG A 414 -2.29 -32.17 4.62
N ALA A 415 -3.23 -31.34 4.17
CA ALA A 415 -3.91 -31.55 2.89
C ALA A 415 -3.15 -30.93 1.69
N LEU A 416 -2.61 -29.71 1.85
CA LEU A 416 -1.91 -29.00 0.77
C LEU A 416 -0.53 -29.58 0.45
N ALA A 417 0.18 -30.13 1.44
CA ALA A 417 1.48 -30.79 1.21
C ALA A 417 1.37 -32.08 0.38
N ARG A 418 0.20 -32.74 0.35
CA ARG A 418 -0.04 -33.95 -0.45
C ARG A 418 -0.29 -33.67 -1.93
N SER A 419 -0.69 -32.45 -2.28
CA SER A 419 -0.87 -32.01 -3.68
C SER A 419 0.47 -31.65 -4.33
N ALA A 420 1.36 -30.97 -3.59
CA ALA A 420 2.68 -30.57 -4.08
C ALA A 420 3.65 -31.76 -4.29
N ALA A 421 3.53 -32.83 -3.49
CA ALA A 421 4.39 -34.01 -3.60
C ALA A 421 4.05 -34.94 -4.79
N ARG A 422 2.93 -34.73 -5.49
CA ARG A 422 2.54 -35.51 -6.68
C ARG A 422 3.10 -34.98 -8.00
N ARG A 423 3.85 -33.87 -7.98
CA ARG A 423 4.39 -33.21 -9.20
C ARG A 423 5.88 -33.45 -9.46
N THR A 424 6.55 -34.37 -8.76
CA THR A 424 7.98 -34.65 -8.98
C THR A 424 8.29 -36.15 -9.00
N THR A 425 7.97 -36.82 -10.11
CA THR A 425 8.61 -38.09 -10.49
C THR A 425 8.82 -38.10 -12.00
N PRO A 426 10.07 -38.01 -12.51
CA PRO A 426 10.37 -38.36 -13.88
C PRO A 426 10.40 -39.89 -14.04
N ALA A 427 9.81 -40.38 -15.11
CA ALA A 427 9.83 -41.79 -15.49
C ALA A 427 11.27 -42.27 -15.76
N HIS A 428 11.62 -43.43 -15.19
CA HIS A 428 12.82 -44.18 -15.52
C HIS A 428 12.73 -44.87 -16.89
N ALA A 429 13.83 -44.88 -17.64
CA ALA A 429 14.20 -45.90 -18.63
C ALA A 429 15.74 -46.06 -18.64
N PRO A 430 16.29 -47.22 -19.05
CA PRO A 430 17.32 -47.91 -18.28
C PRO A 430 18.78 -47.70 -18.72
N ALA A 431 19.66 -48.22 -17.87
CA ALA A 431 21.12 -48.09 -17.83
C ALA A 431 21.90 -48.59 -19.05
N SER A 432 23.07 -47.97 -19.27
CA SER A 432 24.27 -48.69 -19.73
C SER A 432 25.54 -48.11 -19.08
N HIS A 433 26.48 -49.02 -18.84
CA HIS A 433 27.67 -48.93 -18.00
C HIS A 433 28.85 -48.13 -18.62
N LEU A 434 29.87 -47.94 -17.76
CA LEU A 434 31.28 -47.52 -17.99
C LEU A 434 31.49 -46.00 -17.79
N GLY A 435 32.40 -45.49 -16.97
CA GLY A 435 33.44 -46.06 -16.12
C GLY A 435 34.44 -44.96 -15.75
N ARG A 436 34.88 -44.94 -14.48
CA ARG A 436 36.16 -44.43 -13.95
C ARG A 436 36.62 -42.98 -14.23
N GLY A 437 37.04 -42.30 -13.16
CA GLY A 437 38.34 -41.60 -13.18
C GLY A 437 38.40 -40.19 -12.59
N CYS A 438 38.81 -40.12 -11.32
CA CYS A 438 39.78 -39.19 -10.70
C CYS A 438 39.90 -37.70 -11.12
N GLY A 439 39.99 -36.85 -10.09
CA GLY A 439 41.04 -35.81 -10.07
C GLY A 439 40.61 -34.40 -9.63
N ARG A 440 40.40 -34.18 -8.33
CA ARG A 440 40.43 -32.84 -7.73
C ARG A 440 41.88 -32.42 -7.46
N ARG A 441 42.26 -31.20 -7.88
CA ARG A 441 43.37 -30.43 -7.28
C ARG A 441 42.95 -28.97 -7.04
N PRO A 442 43.47 -28.31 -5.99
CA PRO A 442 42.98 -27.01 -5.52
C PRO A 442 43.78 -25.81 -6.05
N TRP A 443 43.12 -24.66 -6.03
CA TRP A 443 43.63 -23.31 -6.36
C TRP A 443 44.66 -22.78 -5.35
N PRO A 444 45.65 -21.96 -5.75
CA PRO A 444 46.41 -21.10 -4.85
C PRO A 444 45.95 -19.63 -4.88
N ARG A 445 45.98 -19.02 -3.69
CA ARG A 445 45.87 -17.57 -3.41
C ARG A 445 47.18 -16.85 -3.76
N SER A 446 47.10 -15.60 -4.24
CA SER A 446 47.81 -14.43 -3.65
C SER A 446 47.69 -13.18 -4.55
N LEU A 447 47.21 -12.08 -3.97
CA LEU A 447 47.33 -10.70 -4.47
C LEU A 447 48.40 -9.97 -3.62
N PRO A 448 49.26 -9.11 -4.19
CA PRO A 448 50.04 -8.17 -3.40
C PRO A 448 49.45 -6.76 -3.45
N THR A 449 49.33 -6.18 -2.26
CA THR A 449 49.14 -4.76 -1.94
C THR A 449 50.36 -3.93 -2.39
N ARG A 450 50.13 -2.74 -2.97
CA ARG A 450 51.17 -1.74 -3.21
C ARG A 450 50.90 -0.48 -2.39
N ALA A 451 51.96 -0.08 -1.69
CA ALA A 451 52.04 1.01 -0.75
C ALA A 451 52.22 2.38 -1.41
N SER A 452 51.93 3.38 -0.58
CA SER A 452 52.10 4.81 -0.71
C SER A 452 53.54 5.27 -0.98
N SER A 453 53.69 6.32 -1.78
CA SER A 453 54.72 7.35 -1.57
C SER A 453 54.37 8.62 -2.37
N ALA A 454 54.27 9.76 -1.69
CA ALA A 454 54.42 11.08 -2.29
C ALA A 454 54.77 12.08 -1.18
N ARG A 455 56.04 12.49 -1.14
CA ARG A 455 56.52 13.69 -0.44
C ARG A 455 57.42 14.46 -1.41
N GLY A 456 57.21 15.78 -1.43
CA GLY A 456 58.13 16.82 -1.90
C GLY A 456 58.09 17.13 -3.40
N ARG A 457 58.29 18.36 -3.88
CA ARG A 457 58.22 19.75 -3.39
C ARG A 457 58.62 20.62 -4.61
N SER A 458 58.34 21.93 -4.53
CA SER A 458 58.71 23.04 -5.44
C SER A 458 57.81 23.21 -6.68
N ARG A 459 57.34 24.40 -7.04
CA ARG A 459 57.68 25.78 -6.68
C ARG A 459 56.46 26.58 -6.21
#